data_AF-A0A7W9YSF0-F1
#
_entry.id   AF-A0A7W9YSF0-F1
#
_cell.length_a   1.000
_cell.length_b   1.000
_cell.length_c   1.000
_cell.angle_alpha   90.00
_cell.angle_beta   90.00
_cell.angle_gamma   90.00
#
_symmetry.space_group_name_H-M   'P 1'
#
loop_
_entity.id
_entity.type
_entity.pdbx_description
1 polymer ?
#
loop_
_entity_poly.entity_id
_entity_poly.type
_entity_poly.pdbx_seq_one_letter_code
_entity_poly.pdbx_strand_id
1 'polypeptide(L)'
;MSTKQFINMTVIGFIFFSLLLSFQPIVSEAKTNVVTIVNKAKTQMKKAHTTYTAYVQKKGSIPPHATVLAEYKKAHQLYVQAKQAVQKSAGKEKKKYMSELDGTYKAYMAKRVIPYLNASIVFEGSKKMRMALEQAIVDEDMDALQAAHKQLQVYVQSRQLRVYNHVFETNVQKLLLEEFSKSKALYDKYANDVKVYEQLLKANEYLEDGKVAEAKKELDVVKGLLSKLSDTFRADLTNEYHNLLEVYNDLITPPVAELDYVEATNGTLTLYFDIPVSSLIVTDMKITMAINKGEEQVVQPLTIALSDDRTMATITVPMILQTDQEQSVVYAIEYAQKKITADPFVISKK
;
A
#
# COMPACT_ATOMS: atom_id res chain seq x y z
N MET A 1 11.43 8.37 -11.91
CA MET A 1 10.29 7.50 -12.29
C MET A 1 9.02 8.37 -12.39
N SER A 2 8.10 8.04 -13.29
CA SER A 2 7.09 8.96 -13.85
C SER A 2 6.13 9.59 -12.84
N THR A 3 5.79 10.85 -13.11
CA THR A 3 4.76 11.71 -12.51
C THR A 3 3.57 10.91 -11.98
N LYS A 4 3.45 10.81 -10.64
CA LYS A 4 2.31 10.20 -9.94
C LYS A 4 1.02 10.95 -10.32
N GLN A 5 0.31 10.44 -11.33
CA GLN A 5 -1.09 10.83 -11.55
C GLN A 5 -1.90 10.23 -10.40
N PHE A 6 -2.15 11.03 -9.37
CA PHE A 6 -3.14 10.74 -8.35
C PHE A 6 -4.47 10.44 -9.05
N ILE A 7 -4.81 9.16 -9.20
CA ILE A 7 -6.14 8.75 -9.62
C ILE A 7 -7.09 9.18 -8.50
N ASN A 8 -7.70 10.33 -8.70
CA ASN A 8 -8.76 10.89 -7.87
C ASN A 8 -10.00 9.99 -8.01
N MET A 9 -9.99 8.82 -7.38
CA MET A 9 -11.16 7.94 -7.34
C MET A 9 -12.02 8.27 -6.13
N THR A 10 -12.95 9.19 -6.40
CA THR A 10 -14.27 9.38 -5.80
C THR A 10 -14.56 8.46 -4.61
N VAL A 11 -14.50 9.05 -3.42
CA VAL A 11 -15.08 8.53 -2.18
C VAL A 11 -16.50 8.01 -2.45
N ILE A 12 -16.70 6.69 -2.43
CA ILE A 12 -18.05 6.11 -2.39
C ILE A 12 -18.59 6.36 -0.97
N GLY A 13 -19.12 7.56 -0.79
CA GLY A 13 -19.79 8.01 0.40
C GLY A 13 -20.99 7.13 0.72
N PHE A 14 -21.12 6.83 2.01
CA PHE A 14 -22.32 6.39 2.74
C PHE A 14 -23.58 6.13 1.89
N ILE A 15 -23.75 4.90 1.43
CA ILE A 15 -25.01 4.47 0.83
C ILE A 15 -25.95 3.98 1.95
N PHE A 16 -26.48 4.92 2.74
CA PHE A 16 -27.80 4.74 3.35
C PHE A 16 -28.79 5.48 2.45
N PHE A 17 -29.34 4.79 1.45
CA PHE A 17 -30.41 5.34 0.64
C PHE A 17 -31.67 5.43 1.51
N SER A 18 -32.00 6.64 1.96
CA SER A 18 -33.38 6.99 2.29
C SER A 18 -34.15 7.00 0.97
N LEU A 19 -34.73 5.86 0.58
CA LEU A 19 -35.67 5.75 -0.53
C LEU A 19 -36.97 6.51 -0.18
N LEU A 20 -36.91 7.83 -0.16
CA LEU A 20 -38.06 8.74 -0.14
C LEU A 20 -38.03 9.51 -1.46
N LEU A 21 -38.49 8.87 -2.52
CA LEU A 21 -38.77 9.55 -3.79
C LEU A 21 -40.12 10.26 -3.66
N SER A 22 -40.13 11.58 -3.86
CA SER A 22 -41.33 12.40 -3.98
C SER A 22 -42.04 12.11 -5.30
N PHE A 23 -42.83 11.04 -5.34
CA PHE A 23 -43.70 10.77 -6.47
C PHE A 23 -44.93 11.67 -6.43
N GLN A 24 -45.08 12.54 -7.43
CA GLN A 24 -46.34 13.23 -7.67
C GLN A 24 -47.32 12.25 -8.36
N PRO A 25 -48.52 12.02 -7.81
CA PRO A 25 -49.48 11.11 -8.39
C PRO A 25 -50.14 11.75 -9.62
N ILE A 26 -50.14 11.03 -10.75
CA ILE A 26 -51.06 11.31 -11.86
C ILE A 26 -52.41 10.71 -11.47
N VAL A 27 -53.41 11.56 -11.24
CA VAL A 27 -54.78 11.15 -10.89
C VAL A 27 -55.65 11.25 -12.14
N SER A 28 -56.12 10.11 -12.64
CA SER A 28 -57.22 10.06 -13.61
C SER A 28 -58.54 9.91 -12.85
N GLU A 29 -59.46 10.84 -13.05
CA GLU A 29 -60.82 10.76 -12.52
C GLU A 29 -61.64 9.74 -13.32
N ALA A 30 -61.72 8.52 -12.80
CA ALA A 30 -62.77 7.58 -13.16
C ALA A 30 -63.36 7.02 -11.87
N LYS A 31 -64.65 6.65 -11.87
CA LYS A 31 -65.28 5.82 -10.81
C LYS A 31 -64.61 4.44 -10.79
N THR A 32 -63.37 4.37 -10.36
CA THR A 32 -62.58 3.15 -10.30
C THR A 32 -62.99 2.34 -9.08
N ASN A 33 -63.21 1.05 -9.29
CA ASN A 33 -63.44 0.09 -8.22
C ASN A 33 -62.24 0.08 -7.25
N VAL A 34 -62.43 0.65 -6.05
CA VAL A 34 -61.41 0.77 -5.00
C VAL A 34 -60.78 -0.59 -4.67
N VAL A 35 -61.58 -1.68 -4.72
CA VAL A 35 -61.10 -3.05 -4.51
C VAL A 35 -60.04 -3.43 -5.54
N THR A 36 -60.27 -3.14 -6.81
CA THR A 36 -59.34 -3.46 -7.90
C THR A 36 -58.02 -2.73 -7.73
N ILE A 37 -58.05 -1.45 -7.33
CA ILE A 37 -56.83 -0.66 -7.09
C ILE A 37 -56.05 -1.23 -5.91
N VAL A 38 -56.74 -1.52 -4.79
CA VAL A 38 -56.13 -2.11 -3.58
C VAL A 38 -55.48 -3.45 -3.90
N ASN A 39 -56.18 -4.34 -4.61
CA ASN A 39 -55.66 -5.64 -4.99
C ASN A 39 -54.47 -5.54 -5.95
N LYS A 40 -54.51 -4.62 -6.93
CA LYS A 40 -53.38 -4.37 -7.83
C LYS A 40 -52.14 -3.92 -7.07
N ALA A 41 -52.28 -3.01 -6.11
CA ALA A 41 -51.17 -2.56 -5.28
C ALA A 41 -50.59 -3.70 -4.43
N LYS A 42 -51.45 -4.48 -3.74
CA LYS A 42 -51.04 -5.63 -2.93
C LYS A 42 -50.29 -6.67 -3.76
N THR A 43 -50.79 -6.99 -4.95
CA THR A 43 -50.15 -7.94 -5.88
C THR A 43 -48.79 -7.43 -6.33
N GLN A 44 -48.65 -6.14 -6.66
CA GLN A 44 -47.37 -5.59 -7.08
C GLN A 44 -46.33 -5.58 -5.95
N MET A 45 -46.71 -5.30 -4.69
CA MET A 45 -45.80 -5.40 -3.54
C MET A 45 -45.28 -6.82 -3.35
N LYS A 46 -46.16 -7.82 -3.45
CA LYS A 46 -45.78 -9.24 -3.40
C LYS A 46 -44.85 -9.58 -4.57
N LYS A 47 -45.15 -9.10 -5.77
CA LYS A 47 -44.31 -9.30 -6.96
C LYS A 47 -42.90 -8.74 -6.78
N ALA A 48 -42.74 -7.56 -6.19
CA ALA A 48 -41.41 -7.00 -5.90
C ALA A 48 -40.57 -7.92 -5.00
N HIS A 49 -41.20 -8.54 -3.99
CA HIS A 49 -40.57 -9.56 -3.15
C HIS A 49 -40.27 -10.86 -3.89
N THR A 50 -41.23 -11.37 -4.66
CA THR A 50 -41.04 -12.58 -5.49
C THR A 50 -39.94 -12.41 -6.52
N THR A 51 -39.72 -11.18 -7.02
CA THR A 51 -38.71 -10.88 -8.04
C THR A 51 -37.31 -11.32 -7.61
N TYR A 52 -36.88 -10.99 -6.38
CA TYR A 52 -35.55 -11.38 -5.94
C TYR A 52 -35.49 -12.81 -5.40
N THR A 53 -36.52 -13.24 -4.69
CA THR A 53 -36.56 -14.58 -4.09
C THR A 53 -36.64 -15.69 -5.14
N ALA A 54 -37.49 -15.54 -6.15
CA ALA A 54 -37.59 -16.50 -7.25
C ALA A 54 -36.31 -16.50 -8.11
N TYR A 55 -35.67 -15.34 -8.28
CA TYR A 55 -34.39 -15.26 -8.97
C TYR A 55 -33.31 -16.06 -8.23
N VAL A 56 -33.16 -15.85 -6.92
CA VAL A 56 -32.21 -16.59 -6.07
C VAL A 56 -32.51 -18.10 -6.11
N GLN A 57 -33.78 -18.49 -6.02
CA GLN A 57 -34.17 -19.90 -6.09
C GLN A 57 -33.82 -20.54 -7.45
N LYS A 58 -34.03 -19.82 -8.56
CA LYS A 58 -33.80 -20.35 -9.91
C LYS A 58 -32.34 -20.28 -10.36
N LYS A 59 -31.60 -19.26 -9.94
CA LYS A 59 -30.26 -18.92 -10.44
C LYS A 59 -29.16 -19.10 -9.41
N GLY A 60 -29.48 -19.36 -8.15
CA GLY A 60 -28.49 -19.51 -7.07
C GLY A 60 -27.65 -18.26 -6.83
N SER A 61 -28.09 -17.08 -7.27
CA SER A 61 -27.32 -15.83 -7.24
C SER A 61 -28.21 -14.63 -6.93
N ILE A 62 -27.60 -13.55 -6.42
CA ILE A 62 -28.30 -12.28 -6.16
C ILE A 62 -28.63 -11.60 -7.51
N PRO A 63 -29.89 -11.19 -7.74
CA PRO A 63 -30.25 -10.47 -8.96
C PRO A 63 -29.64 -9.05 -8.99
N PRO A 64 -29.51 -8.45 -10.19
CA PRO A 64 -29.10 -7.05 -10.30
C PRO A 64 -30.04 -6.12 -9.51
N HIS A 65 -29.45 -5.17 -8.78
CA HIS A 65 -30.17 -4.18 -7.97
C HIS A 65 -31.26 -3.47 -8.79
N ALA A 66 -30.91 -3.04 -10.00
CA ALA A 66 -31.80 -2.33 -10.91
C ALA A 66 -33.11 -3.09 -11.19
N THR A 67 -33.05 -4.42 -11.31
CA THR A 67 -34.21 -5.28 -11.59
C THR A 67 -35.23 -5.20 -10.45
N VAL A 68 -34.77 -5.29 -9.21
CA VAL A 68 -35.64 -5.28 -8.03
C VAL A 68 -36.10 -3.86 -7.70
N LEU A 69 -35.23 -2.87 -7.92
CA LEU A 69 -35.56 -1.45 -7.75
C LEU A 69 -36.70 -1.02 -8.67
N ALA A 70 -36.74 -1.52 -9.91
CA ALA A 70 -37.82 -1.22 -10.85
C ALA A 70 -39.18 -1.74 -10.33
N GLU A 71 -39.24 -2.97 -9.82
CA GLU A 71 -40.48 -3.53 -9.26
C GLU A 71 -40.87 -2.88 -7.93
N TYR A 72 -39.89 -2.46 -7.11
CA TYR A 72 -40.11 -1.65 -5.92
C TYR A 72 -40.76 -0.30 -6.25
N LYS A 73 -40.23 0.44 -7.24
CA LYS A 73 -40.78 1.74 -7.66
C LYS A 73 -42.23 1.62 -8.10
N LYS A 74 -42.54 0.59 -8.92
CA LYS A 74 -43.92 0.29 -9.34
C LYS A 74 -44.83 -0.03 -8.14
N ALA A 75 -44.36 -0.86 -7.21
CA ALA A 75 -45.12 -1.21 -6.01
C ALA A 75 -45.41 0.00 -5.11
N HIS A 76 -44.41 0.87 -4.90
CA HIS A 76 -44.56 2.08 -4.10
C HIS A 76 -45.52 3.09 -4.75
N GLN A 77 -45.43 3.29 -6.06
CA GLN A 77 -46.35 4.15 -6.79
C GLN A 77 -47.80 3.67 -6.66
N LEU A 78 -48.05 2.37 -6.89
CA LEU A 78 -49.39 1.79 -6.75
C LEU A 78 -49.91 1.84 -5.31
N TYR A 79 -49.04 1.69 -4.31
CA TYR A 79 -49.39 1.87 -2.91
C TYR A 79 -49.92 3.28 -2.62
N VAL A 80 -49.18 4.31 -3.06
CA VAL A 80 -49.57 5.72 -2.87
C VAL A 80 -50.90 6.02 -3.56
N GLN A 81 -51.06 5.57 -4.81
CA GLN A 81 -52.31 5.71 -5.57
C GLN A 81 -53.49 5.01 -4.86
N ALA A 82 -53.27 3.78 -4.38
CA ALA A 82 -54.30 3.02 -3.67
C ALA A 82 -54.69 3.70 -2.35
N LYS A 83 -53.71 4.23 -1.60
CA LYS A 83 -53.95 4.97 -0.36
C LYS A 83 -54.83 6.19 -0.58
N GLN A 84 -54.56 6.96 -1.64
CA GLN A 84 -55.36 8.13 -2.02
C GLN A 84 -56.77 7.75 -2.47
N ALA A 85 -56.91 6.70 -3.29
CA ALA A 85 -58.22 6.21 -3.73
C ALA A 85 -59.09 5.74 -2.55
N VAL A 86 -58.50 4.99 -1.61
CA VAL A 86 -59.20 4.57 -0.38
C VAL A 86 -59.58 5.76 0.49
N GLN A 87 -58.72 6.77 0.61
CA GLN A 87 -59.01 7.99 1.38
C GLN A 87 -60.19 8.78 0.82
N LYS A 88 -60.28 8.93 -0.51
CA LYS A 88 -61.37 9.61 -1.21
C LYS A 88 -62.68 8.81 -1.23
N SER A 89 -62.63 7.51 -0.95
CA SER A 89 -63.83 6.67 -0.94
C SER A 89 -64.74 6.97 0.28
N ALA A 90 -66.05 7.02 0.04
CA ALA A 90 -67.08 7.15 1.09
C ALA A 90 -67.59 5.78 1.62
N GLY A 91 -66.93 4.68 1.25
CA GLY A 91 -67.40 3.32 1.55
C GLY A 91 -67.15 2.87 2.99
N LYS A 92 -68.06 2.07 3.54
CA LYS A 92 -67.96 1.46 4.89
C LYS A 92 -66.66 0.63 5.08
N GLU A 93 -66.10 0.10 3.99
CA GLU A 93 -64.88 -0.73 3.98
C GLU A 93 -63.56 0.08 4.01
N LYS A 94 -63.60 1.42 4.04
CA LYS A 94 -62.40 2.27 3.98
C LYS A 94 -61.31 1.89 5.00
N LYS A 95 -61.68 1.65 6.25
CA LYS A 95 -60.73 1.26 7.32
C LYS A 95 -60.08 -0.09 7.02
N LYS A 96 -60.84 -1.05 6.51
CA LYS A 96 -60.35 -2.38 6.13
C LYS A 96 -59.34 -2.29 5.00
N TYR A 97 -59.65 -1.60 3.91
CA TYR A 97 -58.71 -1.45 2.79
C TYR A 97 -57.43 -0.74 3.17
N MET A 98 -57.51 0.30 4.01
CA MET A 98 -56.32 0.99 4.51
C MET A 98 -55.43 0.05 5.33
N SER A 99 -56.03 -0.70 6.27
CA SER A 99 -55.31 -1.67 7.10
C SER A 99 -54.65 -2.77 6.27
N GLU A 100 -55.36 -3.31 5.27
CA GLU A 100 -54.81 -4.35 4.38
C GLU A 100 -53.65 -3.82 3.51
N LEU A 101 -53.77 -2.60 2.99
CA LEU A 101 -52.70 -1.96 2.21
C LEU A 101 -51.46 -1.74 3.07
N ASP A 102 -51.61 -1.09 4.23
CA ASP A 102 -50.50 -0.78 5.14
C ASP A 102 -49.86 -2.05 5.70
N GLY A 103 -50.68 -3.06 6.04
CA GLY A 103 -50.21 -4.38 6.45
C GLY A 103 -49.39 -5.08 5.37
N THR A 104 -49.86 -5.04 4.11
CA THR A 104 -49.13 -5.64 2.98
C THR A 104 -47.82 -4.88 2.70
N TYR A 105 -47.85 -3.54 2.73
CA TYR A 105 -46.65 -2.72 2.57
C TYR A 105 -45.63 -3.00 3.67
N LYS A 106 -46.06 -3.05 4.94
CA LYS A 106 -45.18 -3.38 6.07
C LYS A 106 -44.56 -4.77 5.93
N ALA A 107 -45.34 -5.76 5.50
CA ALA A 107 -44.89 -7.14 5.39
C ALA A 107 -43.90 -7.37 4.23
N TYR A 108 -44.19 -6.83 3.04
CA TYR A 108 -43.41 -7.11 1.83
C TYR A 108 -42.41 -6.00 1.48
N MET A 109 -42.79 -4.74 1.66
CA MET A 109 -41.92 -3.62 1.28
C MET A 109 -40.96 -3.29 2.42
N ALA A 110 -41.49 -2.90 3.59
CA ALA A 110 -40.68 -2.40 4.70
C ALA A 110 -39.78 -3.47 5.33
N LYS A 111 -40.30 -4.68 5.55
CA LYS A 111 -39.55 -5.76 6.21
C LYS A 111 -38.67 -6.60 5.27
N ARG A 112 -38.88 -6.54 3.95
CA ARG A 112 -38.25 -7.48 3.00
C ARG A 112 -37.57 -6.78 1.84
N VAL A 113 -38.34 -6.15 0.95
CA VAL A 113 -37.78 -5.52 -0.27
C VAL A 113 -36.82 -4.37 0.06
N ILE A 114 -37.14 -3.49 1.01
CA ILE A 114 -36.28 -2.36 1.36
C ILE A 114 -34.93 -2.82 1.96
N PRO A 115 -34.90 -3.70 2.99
CA PRO A 115 -33.64 -4.26 3.48
C PRO A 115 -32.84 -4.97 2.39
N TYR A 116 -33.50 -5.75 1.53
CA TYR A 116 -32.84 -6.37 0.39
C TYR A 116 -32.21 -5.35 -0.57
N LEU A 117 -32.93 -4.27 -0.92
CA LEU A 117 -32.39 -3.24 -1.82
C LEU A 117 -31.14 -2.58 -1.24
N ASN A 118 -31.15 -2.25 0.06
CA ASN A 118 -29.98 -1.72 0.75
C ASN A 118 -28.80 -2.71 0.70
N ALA A 119 -29.05 -4.00 0.94
CA ALA A 119 -28.02 -5.03 0.84
C ALA A 119 -27.50 -5.23 -0.58
N SER A 120 -28.36 -5.22 -1.60
CA SER A 120 -27.95 -5.48 -2.98
C SER A 120 -26.97 -4.43 -3.54
N ILE A 121 -27.07 -3.16 -3.12
CA ILE A 121 -26.11 -2.14 -3.52
C ILE A 121 -24.73 -2.41 -2.90
N VAL A 122 -24.71 -2.77 -1.61
CA VAL A 122 -23.46 -3.15 -0.93
C VAL A 122 -22.85 -4.38 -1.57
N PHE A 123 -23.67 -5.36 -1.94
CA PHE A 123 -23.24 -6.59 -2.61
C PHE A 123 -22.58 -6.31 -3.96
N GLU A 124 -23.23 -5.52 -4.83
CA GLU A 124 -22.67 -5.18 -6.15
C GLU A 124 -21.35 -4.41 -6.01
N GLY A 125 -21.28 -3.45 -5.08
CA GLY A 125 -20.06 -2.70 -4.78
C GLY A 125 -18.93 -3.60 -4.27
N SER A 126 -19.21 -4.41 -3.24
CA SER A 126 -18.24 -5.35 -2.66
C SER A 126 -17.70 -6.31 -3.71
N LYS A 127 -18.58 -6.91 -4.52
CA LYS A 127 -18.21 -7.84 -5.57
C LYS A 127 -17.32 -7.18 -6.63
N LYS A 128 -17.67 -5.97 -7.07
CA LYS A 128 -16.87 -5.22 -8.04
C LYS A 128 -15.47 -4.93 -7.52
N MET A 129 -15.35 -4.45 -6.27
CA MET A 129 -14.05 -4.13 -5.68
C MET A 129 -13.22 -5.37 -5.38
N ARG A 130 -13.85 -6.46 -4.93
CA ARG A 130 -13.18 -7.76 -4.77
C ARG A 130 -12.61 -8.26 -6.09
N MET A 131 -13.39 -8.21 -7.17
CA MET A 131 -12.91 -8.62 -8.50
C MET A 131 -11.77 -7.74 -9.00
N ALA A 132 -11.79 -6.43 -8.73
CA ALA A 132 -10.65 -5.55 -9.05
C ALA A 132 -9.39 -5.93 -8.27
N LEU A 133 -9.54 -6.27 -6.99
CA LEU A 133 -8.43 -6.75 -6.16
C LEU A 133 -7.90 -8.10 -6.66
N GLU A 134 -8.78 -9.05 -7.01
CA GLU A 134 -8.41 -10.33 -7.62
C GLU A 134 -7.65 -10.13 -8.93
N GLN A 135 -8.08 -9.18 -9.77
CA GLN A 135 -7.40 -8.88 -11.01
C GLN A 135 -6.00 -8.29 -10.77
N ALA A 136 -5.86 -7.34 -9.84
CA ALA A 136 -4.56 -6.78 -9.49
C ALA A 136 -3.58 -7.83 -8.93
N ILE A 137 -4.08 -8.84 -8.22
CA ILE A 137 -3.28 -9.98 -7.75
C ILE A 137 -2.79 -10.82 -8.94
N VAL A 138 -3.66 -11.08 -9.92
CA VAL A 138 -3.31 -11.86 -11.12
C VAL A 138 -2.31 -11.11 -11.99
N ASP A 139 -2.46 -9.80 -12.10
CA ASP A 139 -1.58 -8.94 -12.89
C ASP A 139 -0.29 -8.57 -12.13
N GLU A 140 -0.15 -9.01 -10.87
CA GLU A 140 0.95 -8.66 -9.96
C GLU A 140 1.20 -7.13 -9.88
N ASP A 141 0.13 -6.36 -10.00
CA ASP A 141 0.16 -4.89 -10.01
C ASP A 141 -0.11 -4.35 -8.58
N MET A 142 0.97 -3.95 -7.91
CA MET A 142 0.91 -3.43 -6.53
C MET A 142 0.15 -2.10 -6.40
N ASP A 143 0.21 -1.23 -7.40
CA ASP A 143 -0.51 0.05 -7.39
C ASP A 143 -2.02 -0.21 -7.50
N ALA A 144 -2.42 -1.07 -8.45
CA ALA A 144 -3.81 -1.48 -8.60
C ALA A 144 -4.31 -2.25 -7.37
N LEU A 145 -3.46 -3.09 -6.76
CA LEU A 145 -3.76 -3.83 -5.53
C LEU A 145 -4.06 -2.87 -4.39
N GLN A 146 -3.19 -1.90 -4.13
CA GLN A 146 -3.38 -0.89 -3.10
C GLN A 146 -4.69 -0.12 -3.31
N ALA A 147 -4.93 0.35 -4.55
CA ALA A 147 -6.13 1.11 -4.88
C ALA A 147 -7.41 0.29 -4.64
N ALA A 148 -7.45 -0.94 -5.13
CA ALA A 148 -8.60 -1.84 -4.96
C ALA A 148 -8.80 -2.24 -3.49
N HIS A 149 -7.72 -2.48 -2.75
CA HIS A 149 -7.76 -2.86 -1.32
C HIS A 149 -8.37 -1.75 -0.47
N LYS A 150 -7.91 -0.51 -0.67
CA LYS A 150 -8.46 0.68 0.00
C LYS A 150 -9.95 0.88 -0.29
N GLN A 151 -10.38 0.64 -1.53
CA GLN A 151 -11.79 0.72 -1.89
C GLN A 151 -12.62 -0.41 -1.28
N LEU A 152 -12.09 -1.63 -1.24
CA LEU A 152 -12.74 -2.80 -0.64
C LEU A 152 -12.95 -2.63 0.87
N GLN A 153 -12.07 -1.89 1.56
CA GLN A 153 -12.19 -1.56 2.99
C GLN A 153 -13.58 -1.03 3.36
N VAL A 154 -14.20 -0.23 2.49
CA VAL A 154 -15.52 0.39 2.71
C VAL A 154 -16.63 -0.66 2.82
N TYR A 155 -16.47 -1.81 2.18
CA TYR A 155 -17.47 -2.86 2.04
C TYR A 155 -17.34 -3.99 3.06
N VAL A 156 -16.16 -4.15 3.67
CA VAL A 156 -15.84 -5.24 4.59
C VAL A 156 -15.96 -4.85 6.08
N GLN A 157 -16.63 -3.72 6.37
CA GLN A 157 -16.82 -3.23 7.74
C GLN A 157 -18.05 -3.85 8.42
N SER A 158 -18.07 -3.82 9.75
CA SER A 158 -19.19 -4.36 10.56
C SER A 158 -20.54 -3.72 10.23
N ARG A 159 -20.57 -2.47 9.76
CA ARG A 159 -21.82 -1.81 9.33
C ARG A 159 -22.42 -2.49 8.09
N GLN A 160 -21.60 -2.92 7.12
CA GLN A 160 -22.06 -3.65 5.93
C GLN A 160 -22.53 -5.05 6.30
N LEU A 161 -21.84 -5.72 7.22
CA LEU A 161 -22.30 -6.99 7.78
C LEU A 161 -23.71 -6.87 8.39
N ARG A 162 -23.99 -5.79 9.13
CA ARG A 162 -25.33 -5.53 9.67
C ARG A 162 -26.38 -5.32 8.58
N VAL A 163 -26.05 -4.64 7.48
CA VAL A 163 -26.96 -4.45 6.34
C VAL A 163 -27.37 -5.82 5.76
N TYR A 164 -26.43 -6.74 5.57
CA TYR A 164 -26.74 -8.10 5.12
C TYR A 164 -27.58 -8.88 6.12
N ASN A 165 -27.31 -8.74 7.42
CA ASN A 165 -28.08 -9.40 8.47
C ASN A 165 -29.53 -8.90 8.60
N HIS A 166 -29.87 -7.74 8.05
CA HIS A 166 -31.24 -7.22 8.00
C HIS A 166 -32.09 -7.79 6.86
N VAL A 167 -31.51 -8.57 5.95
CA VAL A 167 -32.27 -9.27 4.91
C VAL A 167 -33.03 -10.44 5.53
N PHE A 168 -34.34 -10.48 5.29
CA PHE A 168 -35.25 -11.41 5.95
C PHE A 168 -35.11 -12.87 5.47
N GLU A 169 -34.85 -13.08 4.18
CA GLU A 169 -34.81 -14.42 3.59
C GLU A 169 -33.46 -15.08 3.78
N THR A 170 -33.43 -16.18 4.52
CA THR A 170 -32.20 -16.91 4.88
C THR A 170 -31.34 -17.29 3.67
N ASN A 171 -31.92 -17.79 2.58
CA ASN A 171 -31.17 -18.17 1.37
C ASN A 171 -30.53 -16.97 0.68
N VAL A 172 -31.16 -15.79 0.76
CA VAL A 172 -30.64 -14.55 0.18
C VAL A 172 -29.54 -13.98 1.09
N GLN A 173 -29.80 -13.97 2.40
CA GLN A 173 -28.83 -13.58 3.42
C GLN A 173 -27.55 -14.41 3.32
N LYS A 174 -27.65 -15.73 3.14
CA LYS A 174 -26.50 -16.62 2.97
C LYS A 174 -25.58 -16.15 1.83
N LEU A 175 -26.13 -15.89 0.65
CA LEU A 175 -25.34 -15.43 -0.51
C LEU A 175 -24.68 -14.07 -0.27
N LEU A 176 -25.35 -13.16 0.44
CA LEU A 176 -24.79 -11.85 0.80
C LEU A 176 -23.62 -12.01 1.80
N LEU A 177 -23.78 -12.88 2.80
CA LEU A 177 -22.75 -13.17 3.80
C LEU A 177 -21.56 -13.95 3.22
N GLU A 178 -21.78 -14.78 2.21
CA GLU A 178 -20.71 -15.44 1.46
C GLU A 178 -19.84 -14.40 0.73
N GLU A 179 -20.45 -13.42 0.06
CA GLU A 179 -19.70 -12.32 -0.59
C GLU A 179 -18.95 -11.47 0.44
N PHE A 180 -19.57 -11.16 1.58
CA PHE A 180 -18.89 -10.47 2.68
C PHE A 180 -17.64 -11.24 3.15
N SER A 181 -17.80 -12.54 3.42
CA SER A 181 -16.72 -13.39 3.93
C SER A 181 -15.58 -13.49 2.94
N LYS A 182 -15.89 -13.70 1.65
CA LYS A 182 -14.88 -13.74 0.57
C LYS A 182 -14.13 -12.42 0.46
N SER A 183 -14.86 -11.31 0.43
CA SER A 183 -14.28 -9.96 0.35
C SER A 183 -13.40 -9.65 1.57
N LYS A 184 -13.87 -9.97 2.78
CA LYS A 184 -13.12 -9.74 4.03
C LYS A 184 -11.85 -10.58 4.09
N ALA A 185 -11.94 -11.86 3.76
CA ALA A 185 -10.78 -12.75 3.75
C ALA A 185 -9.70 -12.26 2.76
N LEU A 186 -10.11 -11.82 1.57
CA LEU A 186 -9.18 -11.29 0.59
C LEU A 186 -8.55 -9.96 1.03
N TYR A 187 -9.36 -9.05 1.57
CA TYR A 187 -8.88 -7.80 2.16
C TYR A 187 -7.85 -8.05 3.28
N ASP A 188 -8.15 -8.98 4.20
CA ASP A 188 -7.25 -9.28 5.32
C ASP A 188 -5.94 -9.93 4.85
N LYS A 189 -6.01 -10.83 3.87
CA LYS A 189 -4.85 -11.54 3.33
C LYS A 189 -3.78 -10.59 2.82
N TYR A 190 -4.16 -9.52 2.12
CA TYR A 190 -3.23 -8.57 1.47
C TYR A 190 -3.00 -7.29 2.28
N ALA A 191 -3.53 -7.20 3.52
CA ALA A 191 -3.41 -5.99 4.34
C ALA A 191 -1.96 -5.64 4.69
N ASN A 192 -1.09 -6.65 4.92
CA ASN A 192 0.32 -6.40 5.21
C ASN A 192 1.09 -5.98 3.97
N ASP A 193 0.79 -6.57 2.80
CA ASP A 193 1.45 -6.23 1.54
C ASP A 193 1.22 -4.77 1.18
N VAL A 194 -0.05 -4.34 1.21
CA VAL A 194 -0.43 -2.96 0.96
C VAL A 194 0.21 -2.01 1.96
N LYS A 195 0.24 -2.38 3.24
CA LYS A 195 0.90 -1.57 4.27
C LYS A 195 2.41 -1.46 4.05
N VAL A 196 3.08 -2.55 3.72
CA VAL A 196 4.53 -2.53 3.44
C VAL A 196 4.82 -1.66 2.23
N TYR A 197 4.06 -1.82 1.15
CA TYR A 197 4.18 -0.99 -0.05
C TYR A 197 4.02 0.51 0.25
N GLU A 198 3.00 0.90 1.02
CA GLU A 198 2.80 2.29 1.45
C GLU A 198 3.98 2.85 2.24
N GLN A 199 4.61 2.02 3.10
CA GLN A 199 5.73 2.45 3.91
C GLN A 199 7.04 2.50 3.11
N LEU A 200 7.24 1.62 2.14
CA LEU A 200 8.36 1.68 1.21
C LEU A 200 8.30 2.94 0.35
N LEU A 201 7.12 3.31 -0.18
CA LEU A 201 6.93 4.56 -0.92
C LEU A 201 7.32 5.79 -0.07
N LYS A 202 6.91 5.83 1.19
CA LYS A 202 7.29 6.92 2.11
C LYS A 202 8.77 6.90 2.46
N ALA A 203 9.34 5.71 2.69
CA ALA A 203 10.77 5.57 2.98
C ALA A 203 11.59 6.12 1.82
N ASN A 204 11.24 5.78 0.58
CA ASN A 204 11.88 6.34 -0.61
C ASN A 204 11.75 7.87 -0.66
N GLU A 205 10.55 8.41 -0.47
CA GLU A 205 10.34 9.88 -0.43
C GLU A 205 11.19 10.56 0.66
N TYR A 206 11.31 9.95 1.84
CA TYR A 206 12.17 10.49 2.91
C TYR A 206 13.67 10.39 2.60
N LEU A 207 14.11 9.33 1.93
CA LEU A 207 15.51 9.19 1.51
C LEU A 207 15.87 10.22 0.44
N GLU A 208 15.00 10.44 -0.55
CA GLU A 208 15.17 11.48 -1.57
C GLU A 208 15.23 12.90 -0.95
N ASP A 209 14.45 13.13 0.12
CA ASP A 209 14.43 14.39 0.87
C ASP A 209 15.59 14.53 1.90
N GLY A 210 16.46 13.53 2.05
CA GLY A 210 17.52 13.52 3.07
C GLY A 210 17.02 13.38 4.52
N LYS A 211 15.76 13.00 4.72
CA LYS A 211 15.11 12.77 6.03
C LYS A 211 15.39 11.36 6.55
N VAL A 212 16.67 11.09 6.81
CA VAL A 212 17.20 9.76 7.14
C VAL A 212 16.54 9.14 8.38
N ALA A 213 16.23 9.95 9.41
CA ALA A 213 15.61 9.46 10.63
C ALA A 213 14.15 9.00 10.41
N GLU A 214 13.40 9.70 9.57
CA GLU A 214 12.05 9.34 9.16
C GLU A 214 12.05 8.10 8.28
N ALA A 215 12.95 8.04 7.29
CA ALA A 215 13.14 6.86 6.46
C ALA A 215 13.40 5.60 7.30
N LYS A 216 14.27 5.70 8.31
CA LYS A 216 14.57 4.58 9.23
C LYS A 216 13.33 4.07 9.95
N LYS A 217 12.45 4.96 10.42
CA LYS A 217 11.20 4.57 11.11
C LYS A 217 10.31 3.75 10.18
N GLU A 218 10.17 4.17 8.92
CA GLU A 218 9.35 3.44 7.95
C GLU A 218 9.98 2.10 7.58
N LEU A 219 11.29 2.04 7.35
CA LEU A 219 12.03 0.80 7.09
C LEU A 219 11.94 -0.19 8.26
N ASP A 220 11.98 0.27 9.52
CA ASP A 220 11.80 -0.60 10.69
C ASP A 220 10.38 -1.20 10.76
N VAL A 221 9.36 -0.42 10.40
CA VAL A 221 7.99 -0.93 10.29
C VAL A 221 7.91 -2.00 9.20
N VAL A 222 8.53 -1.78 8.04
CA VAL A 222 8.59 -2.76 6.95
C VAL A 222 9.27 -4.04 7.40
N LYS A 223 10.46 -3.94 8.02
CA LYS A 223 11.22 -5.08 8.55
C LYS A 223 10.38 -5.98 9.46
N GLY A 224 9.57 -5.38 10.33
CA GLY A 224 8.67 -6.11 11.25
C GLY A 224 7.50 -6.82 10.57
N LEU A 225 7.23 -6.54 9.29
CA LEU A 225 6.10 -7.07 8.53
C LEU A 225 6.51 -8.05 7.41
N LEU A 226 7.79 -8.13 7.03
CA LEU A 226 8.27 -8.97 5.92
C LEU A 226 7.85 -10.46 6.05
N SER A 227 7.86 -11.01 7.26
CA SER A 227 7.44 -12.40 7.51
C SER A 227 5.94 -12.63 7.33
N LYS A 228 5.13 -11.57 7.29
CA LYS A 228 3.67 -11.61 7.21
C LYS A 228 3.13 -11.23 5.83
N LEU A 229 4.01 -11.05 4.86
CA LEU A 229 3.65 -10.80 3.46
C LEU A 229 2.97 -12.01 2.84
N SER A 230 2.12 -11.79 1.84
CA SER A 230 1.61 -12.86 0.99
C SER A 230 2.71 -13.37 0.06
N ASP A 231 2.59 -14.63 -0.36
CA ASP A 231 3.58 -15.24 -1.24
C ASP A 231 3.66 -14.57 -2.62
N THR A 232 2.56 -13.98 -3.09
CA THR A 232 2.49 -13.29 -4.38
C THR A 232 3.48 -12.12 -4.45
N PHE A 233 3.53 -11.27 -3.42
CA PHE A 233 4.30 -10.03 -3.45
C PHE A 233 5.52 -10.04 -2.53
N ARG A 234 5.80 -11.16 -1.87
CA ARG A 234 6.89 -11.27 -0.88
C ARG A 234 8.23 -10.92 -1.49
N ALA A 235 8.55 -11.48 -2.65
CA ALA A 235 9.86 -11.31 -3.28
C ALA A 235 10.10 -9.83 -3.62
N ASP A 236 9.18 -9.22 -4.37
CA ASP A 236 9.33 -7.85 -4.84
C ASP A 236 9.39 -6.84 -3.69
N LEU A 237 8.48 -6.94 -2.71
CA LEU A 237 8.49 -6.04 -1.55
C LEU A 237 9.72 -6.23 -0.66
N THR A 238 10.26 -7.45 -0.57
CA THR A 238 11.50 -7.71 0.18
C THR A 238 12.72 -7.14 -0.55
N ASN A 239 12.77 -7.30 -1.87
CA ASN A 239 13.84 -6.73 -2.69
C ASN A 239 13.83 -5.20 -2.62
N GLU A 240 12.66 -4.57 -2.74
CA GLU A 240 12.52 -3.12 -2.61
C GLU A 240 12.94 -2.62 -1.23
N TYR A 241 12.58 -3.34 -0.16
CA TYR A 241 13.08 -3.06 1.18
C TYR A 241 14.61 -3.10 1.26
N HIS A 242 15.24 -4.11 0.65
CA HIS A 242 16.70 -4.23 0.65
C HIS A 242 17.38 -3.12 -0.14
N ASN A 243 16.84 -2.75 -1.30
CA ASN A 243 17.34 -1.64 -2.11
C ASN A 243 17.31 -0.32 -1.32
N LEU A 244 16.18 -0.01 -0.68
CA LEU A 244 16.06 1.22 0.13
C LEU A 244 16.91 1.16 1.41
N LEU A 245 17.12 -0.02 1.98
CA LEU A 245 18.00 -0.20 3.12
C LEU A 245 19.47 0.03 2.75
N GLU A 246 19.90 -0.37 1.56
CA GLU A 246 21.24 -0.08 1.02
C GLU A 246 21.44 1.43 0.88
N VAL A 247 20.51 2.12 0.21
CA VAL A 247 20.53 3.60 0.09
C VAL A 247 20.58 4.26 1.47
N TYR A 248 19.77 3.80 2.42
CA TYR A 248 19.81 4.28 3.80
C TYR A 248 21.19 4.08 4.44
N ASN A 249 21.79 2.90 4.31
CA ASN A 249 23.09 2.57 4.89
C ASN A 249 24.19 3.44 4.28
N ASP A 250 24.18 3.68 2.98
CA ASP A 250 25.14 4.55 2.31
C ASP A 250 25.07 5.98 2.84
N LEU A 251 23.86 6.49 3.08
CA LEU A 251 23.65 7.84 3.63
C LEU A 251 24.12 7.99 5.08
N ILE A 252 24.17 6.92 5.86
CA ILE A 252 24.65 6.95 7.25
C ILE A 252 26.08 6.47 7.42
N THR A 253 26.66 5.86 6.39
CA THR A 253 28.05 5.41 6.41
C THR A 253 28.95 6.64 6.26
N PRO A 254 29.77 6.97 7.27
CA PRO A 254 30.71 8.06 7.12
C PRO A 254 31.63 7.80 5.92
N PRO A 255 31.97 8.83 5.12
CA PRO A 255 32.95 8.64 4.07
C PRO A 255 34.28 8.18 4.69
N VAL A 256 34.92 7.22 4.05
CA VAL A 256 36.24 6.73 4.42
C VAL A 256 37.26 7.53 3.63
N ALA A 257 38.26 8.07 4.30
CA ALA A 257 39.33 8.78 3.63
C ALA A 257 40.05 7.86 2.65
N GLU A 258 40.32 8.34 1.46
CA GLU A 258 41.22 7.71 0.50
C GLU A 258 42.60 8.37 0.56
N LEU A 259 43.63 7.57 0.31
CA LEU A 259 44.97 8.09 0.10
C LEU A 259 45.05 8.64 -1.34
N ASP A 260 45.44 9.90 -1.48
CA ASP A 260 45.59 10.59 -2.77
C ASP A 260 47.03 10.53 -3.27
N TYR A 261 47.97 10.85 -2.39
CA TYR A 261 49.38 11.00 -2.72
C TYR A 261 50.28 10.60 -1.56
N VAL A 262 51.49 10.14 -1.89
CA VAL A 262 52.53 9.84 -0.92
C VAL A 262 53.82 10.50 -1.37
N GLU A 263 54.36 11.34 -0.50
CA GLU A 263 55.71 11.90 -0.64
C GLU A 263 56.66 11.08 0.22
N ALA A 264 57.84 10.76 -0.32
CA ALA A 264 58.85 9.98 0.37
C ALA A 264 60.21 10.68 0.34
N THR A 265 60.81 10.81 1.52
CA THR A 265 62.20 11.22 1.71
C THR A 265 62.88 10.25 2.67
N ASN A 266 64.21 10.29 2.76
CA ASN A 266 64.93 9.35 3.62
C ASN A 266 64.54 9.53 5.10
N GLY A 267 63.87 8.51 5.65
CA GLY A 267 63.39 8.48 7.03
C GLY A 267 62.00 9.08 7.25
N THR A 268 61.32 9.60 6.22
CA THR A 268 59.99 10.24 6.38
C THR A 268 59.10 10.01 5.17
N LEU A 269 57.86 9.61 5.42
CA LEU A 269 56.77 9.56 4.45
C LEU A 269 55.69 10.56 4.85
N THR A 270 55.16 11.30 3.88
CA THR A 270 53.99 12.16 4.06
C THR A 270 52.85 11.64 3.21
N LEU A 271 51.78 11.22 3.87
CA LEU A 271 50.55 10.71 3.24
C LEU A 271 49.53 11.84 3.19
N TYR A 272 48.90 12.02 2.03
CA TYR A 272 47.85 13.02 1.81
C TYR A 272 46.52 12.31 1.54
N PHE A 273 45.48 12.70 2.27
CA PHE A 273 44.15 12.13 2.17
C PHE A 273 43.17 13.13 1.55
N ASP A 274 42.19 12.61 0.81
CA ASP A 274 41.14 13.40 0.15
C ASP A 274 40.17 14.07 1.16
N ILE A 275 39.97 13.44 2.30
CA ILE A 275 39.23 13.94 3.46
C ILE A 275 39.96 13.63 4.78
N PRO A 276 39.64 14.34 5.89
CA PRO A 276 40.26 14.09 7.19
C PRO A 276 40.11 12.64 7.69
N VAL A 277 41.21 12.00 8.09
CA VAL A 277 41.18 10.68 8.73
C VAL A 277 40.80 10.78 10.21
N SER A 278 39.91 9.90 10.67
CA SER A 278 39.48 9.85 12.08
C SER A 278 40.58 9.31 13.01
N SER A 279 41.33 8.31 12.54
CA SER A 279 42.53 7.75 13.17
C SER A 279 43.43 7.09 12.14
N LEU A 280 44.72 6.93 12.46
CA LEU A 280 45.67 6.21 11.63
C LEU A 280 46.68 5.46 12.51
N ILE A 281 46.68 4.13 12.43
CA ILE A 281 47.57 3.24 13.17
C ILE A 281 48.30 2.27 12.23
N VAL A 282 49.33 1.61 12.73
CA VAL A 282 50.20 0.72 11.92
C VAL A 282 49.42 -0.39 11.22
N THR A 283 48.34 -0.91 11.84
CA THR A 283 47.53 -1.98 11.24
C THR A 283 46.65 -1.53 10.09
N ASP A 284 46.46 -0.22 9.91
CA ASP A 284 45.63 0.33 8.85
C ASP A 284 46.36 0.35 7.50
N MET A 285 47.69 0.10 7.51
CA MET A 285 48.52 0.22 6.34
C MET A 285 49.61 -0.85 6.26
N LYS A 286 50.08 -1.10 5.04
CA LYS A 286 51.31 -1.86 4.79
C LYS A 286 52.28 -0.99 4.00
N ILE A 287 53.44 -0.74 4.58
CA ILE A 287 54.51 0.04 3.93
C ILE A 287 55.53 -0.94 3.38
N THR A 288 55.81 -0.84 2.08
CA THR A 288 56.92 -1.55 1.44
C THR A 288 57.91 -0.57 0.81
N MET A 289 59.15 -1.02 0.67
CA MET A 289 60.24 -0.25 0.10
C MET A 289 61.04 -1.13 -0.86
N ALA A 290 61.44 -0.59 -2.01
CA ALA A 290 62.40 -1.21 -2.92
C ALA A 290 63.58 -0.27 -3.15
N ILE A 291 64.79 -0.82 -3.18
CA ILE A 291 66.03 -0.10 -3.50
C ILE A 291 66.57 -0.59 -4.83
N ASN A 292 66.90 0.32 -5.75
CA ASN A 292 67.46 0.04 -7.07
C ASN A 292 66.62 -0.97 -7.87
N LYS A 293 65.29 -0.89 -7.76
CA LYS A 293 64.31 -1.82 -8.37
C LYS A 293 64.45 -3.28 -7.91
N GLY A 294 65.05 -3.50 -6.73
CA GLY A 294 65.10 -4.81 -6.08
C GLY A 294 63.75 -5.25 -5.51
N GLU A 295 63.77 -6.35 -4.75
CA GLU A 295 62.57 -6.87 -4.09
C GLU A 295 61.99 -5.91 -3.05
N GLU A 296 60.66 -5.89 -2.94
CA GLU A 296 59.94 -5.11 -1.94
C GLU A 296 60.16 -5.69 -0.54
N GLN A 297 60.58 -4.83 0.38
CA GLN A 297 60.79 -5.15 1.79
C GLN A 297 59.72 -4.46 2.63
N VAL A 298 59.13 -5.17 3.59
CA VAL A 298 58.18 -4.56 4.53
C VAL A 298 58.92 -3.63 5.48
N VAL A 299 58.43 -2.40 5.61
CA VAL A 299 58.99 -1.38 6.51
C VAL A 299 58.03 -1.15 7.66
N GLN A 300 58.55 -1.23 8.88
CA GLN A 300 57.79 -0.92 10.08
C GLN A 300 57.90 0.58 10.38
N PRO A 301 56.79 1.31 10.53
CA PRO A 301 56.83 2.71 10.92
C PRO A 301 57.30 2.86 12.38
N LEU A 302 58.10 3.89 12.65
CA LEU A 302 58.57 4.24 13.99
C LEU A 302 57.55 5.11 14.72
N THR A 303 57.02 6.13 14.03
CA THR A 303 55.99 7.03 14.55
C THR A 303 55.02 7.41 13.45
N ILE A 304 53.76 7.63 13.82
CA ILE A 304 52.73 8.19 12.94
C ILE A 304 52.18 9.43 13.64
N ALA A 305 52.21 10.57 12.96
CA ALA A 305 51.68 11.83 13.45
C ALA A 305 50.69 12.39 12.42
N LEU A 306 49.47 12.67 12.86
CA LEU A 306 48.48 13.37 12.05
C LEU A 306 48.69 14.89 12.17
N SER A 307 48.49 15.58 11.06
CA SER A 307 48.29 17.03 11.03
C SER A 307 47.05 17.44 11.82
N ASP A 308 46.97 18.72 12.19
CA ASP A 308 45.85 19.26 12.98
C ASP A 308 44.50 19.13 12.26
N ASP A 309 44.48 19.32 10.94
CA ASP A 309 43.29 19.13 10.10
C ASP A 309 43.07 17.67 9.68
N ARG A 310 44.04 16.79 9.99
CA ARG A 310 44.05 15.34 9.73
C ARG A 310 43.92 14.96 8.26
N THR A 311 44.18 15.88 7.33
CA THR A 311 44.27 15.57 5.89
C THR A 311 45.66 15.06 5.50
N MET A 312 46.63 15.18 6.42
CA MET A 312 47.99 14.66 6.23
C MET A 312 48.45 13.80 7.41
N ALA A 313 49.25 12.77 7.12
CA ALA A 313 49.99 12.01 8.10
C ALA A 313 51.49 12.00 7.79
N THR A 314 52.31 12.34 8.78
CA THR A 314 53.77 12.16 8.72
C THR A 314 54.14 10.86 9.41
N ILE A 315 54.81 9.99 8.67
CA ILE A 315 55.28 8.69 9.13
C ILE A 315 56.80 8.70 9.15
N THR A 316 57.38 8.47 10.32
CA THR A 316 58.83 8.27 10.44
C THR A 316 59.13 6.80 10.17
N VAL A 317 60.06 6.53 9.26
CA VAL A 317 60.55 5.19 8.95
C VAL A 317 62.06 5.12 9.23
N PRO A 318 62.64 3.91 9.40
CA PRO A 318 64.09 3.78 9.55
C PRO A 318 64.84 4.43 8.38
N MET A 319 65.86 5.24 8.68
CA MET A 319 66.72 5.83 7.66
C MET A 319 67.54 4.76 6.96
N ILE A 320 67.69 4.92 5.65
CA ILE A 320 68.57 4.09 4.83
C ILE A 320 69.97 4.70 4.86
N LEU A 321 70.97 3.88 5.18
CA LEU A 321 72.36 4.30 5.21
C LEU A 321 72.92 4.47 3.80
N GLN A 322 73.74 5.50 3.61
CA GLN A 322 74.51 5.70 2.39
C GLN A 322 75.48 4.54 2.17
N THR A 323 75.66 4.18 0.90
CA THR A 323 76.68 3.23 0.46
C THR A 323 77.67 3.90 -0.49
N ASP A 324 78.65 3.16 -0.99
CA ASP A 324 79.58 3.66 -2.02
C ASP A 324 78.90 3.82 -3.40
N GLN A 325 77.64 3.39 -3.51
CA GLN A 325 76.81 3.51 -4.71
C GLN A 325 75.58 4.39 -4.46
N GLU A 326 75.10 5.01 -5.52
CA GLU A 326 73.83 5.72 -5.51
C GLU A 326 72.67 4.72 -5.33
N GLN A 327 71.69 5.08 -4.51
CA GLN A 327 70.52 4.26 -4.22
C GLN A 327 69.25 5.00 -4.60
N SER A 328 68.50 4.49 -5.59
CA SER A 328 67.14 4.93 -5.89
C SER A 328 66.16 4.15 -5.02
N VAL A 329 65.38 4.86 -4.22
CA VAL A 329 64.46 4.29 -3.24
C VAL A 329 63.04 4.63 -3.64
N VAL A 330 62.16 3.62 -3.61
CA VAL A 330 60.73 3.77 -3.85
C VAL A 330 59.97 3.17 -2.68
N TYR A 331 59.02 3.93 -2.14
CA TYR A 331 58.07 3.43 -1.14
C TYR A 331 56.71 3.18 -1.78
N ALA A 332 56.02 2.15 -1.31
CA ALA A 332 54.62 1.92 -1.61
C ALA A 332 53.81 1.69 -0.33
N ILE A 333 52.61 2.26 -0.29
CA ILE A 333 51.71 2.22 0.84
C ILE A 333 50.42 1.56 0.36
N GLU A 334 50.03 0.48 1.02
CA GLU A 334 48.70 -0.11 0.89
C GLU A 334 47.84 0.39 2.04
N TYR A 335 46.76 1.11 1.74
CA TYR A 335 45.80 1.68 2.69
C TYR A 335 44.39 1.53 2.12
N ALA A 336 43.43 1.11 2.95
CA ALA A 336 42.04 0.85 2.51
C ALA A 336 41.96 -0.02 1.23
N GLN A 337 42.81 -1.04 1.13
CA GLN A 337 42.93 -1.97 -0.01
C GLN A 337 43.44 -1.34 -1.34
N LYS A 338 43.89 -0.09 -1.31
CA LYS A 338 44.50 0.62 -2.45
C LYS A 338 46.00 0.77 -2.23
N LYS A 339 46.82 0.41 -3.24
CA LYS A 339 48.27 0.59 -3.21
C LYS A 339 48.67 1.85 -3.97
N ILE A 340 49.38 2.75 -3.30
CA ILE A 340 49.94 3.98 -3.89
C ILE A 340 51.46 3.94 -3.75
N THR A 341 52.14 4.33 -4.82
CA THR A 341 53.60 4.34 -4.88
C THR A 341 54.08 5.79 -4.91
N ALA A 342 55.01 6.12 -4.02
CA ALA A 342 55.63 7.43 -3.99
C ALA A 342 56.62 7.58 -5.17
N ASP A 343 56.89 8.83 -5.55
CA ASP A 343 57.97 9.10 -6.49
C ASP A 343 59.32 8.63 -5.92
N PRO A 344 60.23 8.10 -6.77
CA PRO A 344 61.55 7.68 -6.32
C PRO A 344 62.35 8.87 -5.80
N PHE A 345 63.07 8.67 -4.69
CA PHE A 345 64.14 9.58 -4.27
C PHE A 345 65.50 8.91 -4.32
N VAL A 346 66.55 9.72 -4.35
CA VAL A 346 67.94 9.26 -4.49
C VAL A 346 68.72 9.54 -3.22
N ILE A 347 69.41 8.52 -2.72
CA ILE A 347 70.44 8.66 -1.69
C ILE A 347 71.79 8.66 -2.41
N SER A 348 72.49 9.79 -2.32
CA SER A 348 73.82 9.94 -2.90
C SER A 348 74.82 9.01 -2.24
N LYS A 349 75.79 8.55 -3.01
CA LYS A 349 76.94 7.81 -2.50
C LYS A 349 77.74 8.65 -1.49
N LYS A 350 78.41 7.94 -0.57
CA LYS A 350 79.22 8.51 0.50
C LYS A 350 80.47 9.26 0.00
#